data_AF-A0A920VDD5-F1
#
_entry.id   AF-A0A920VDD5-F1
#
_cell.length_a   1.000
_cell.length_b   1.000
_cell.length_c   1.000
_cell.angle_alpha   90.00
_cell.angle_beta   90.00
_cell.angle_gamma   90.00
#
_symmetry.space_group_name_H-M   'P 1'
#
loop_
_entity.id
_entity.type
_entity.pdbx_description
1 polymer ?
#
loop_
_entity_poly.entity_id
_entity_poly.type
_entity_poly.pdbx_seq_one_letter_code
_entity_poly.pdbx_strand_id
1 'polypeptide(L)'
;MVAVLNGDVISEEPLGQLISFHRNRKLTNPAHLATIMVVPMVSPYGLVDIDLSDTITGFREKIEMDHWINAGVYVFERSMLMSFRIWETMRLDFP
;
A
#
# COMPACT_ATOMS: atom_id res chain seq x y z
N MET A 1 -1.22 -11.04 16.23
CA MET A 1 -1.26 -10.69 14.80
C MET A 1 -1.79 -11.80 13.89
N VAL A 2 -2.26 -11.41 12.71
CA VAL A 2 -2.64 -12.22 11.55
C VAL A 2 -2.14 -11.52 10.29
N ALA A 3 -1.73 -12.29 9.27
CA ALA A 3 -1.51 -11.76 7.93
C ALA A 3 -2.82 -11.88 7.14
N VAL A 4 -3.19 -10.82 6.43
CA VAL A 4 -4.36 -10.78 5.54
C VAL A 4 -3.86 -10.41 4.15
N LEU A 5 -4.39 -11.06 3.13
CA LEU A 5 -4.06 -10.81 1.74
C LEU A 5 -5.35 -10.71 0.92
N ASN A 6 -5.37 -9.82 -0.06
CA ASN A 6 -6.38 -9.90 -1.11
C ASN A 6 -6.18 -11.21 -1.89
N GLY A 7 -7.26 -11.91 -2.23
CA GLY A 7 -7.20 -13.27 -2.79
C GLY A 7 -6.65 -13.36 -4.22
N ASP A 8 -6.41 -12.21 -4.86
CA ASP A 8 -5.93 -12.04 -6.22
C ASP A 8 -4.50 -11.46 -6.30
N VAL A 9 -3.83 -11.30 -5.16
CA VAL A 9 -2.47 -10.75 -5.10
C VAL A 9 -1.41 -11.85 -5.20
N ILE A 10 -0.46 -11.65 -6.10
CA ILE A 10 0.80 -12.38 -6.17
C ILE A 10 1.92 -11.38 -5.87
N SER A 11 2.80 -11.73 -4.94
CA SER A 11 3.86 -10.85 -4.46
C SER A 11 5.12 -11.65 -4.17
N GLU A 12 6.27 -11.14 -4.62
CA GLU A 12 7.60 -11.68 -4.28
C GLU A 12 8.15 -11.09 -2.97
N GLU A 13 7.52 -10.02 -2.46
CA GLU A 13 7.96 -9.34 -1.24
C GLU A 13 7.95 -10.28 -0.02
N PRO A 14 9.06 -10.39 0.74
CA PRO A 14 9.14 -11.28 1.88
C PRO A 14 8.22 -10.83 3.04
N LEU A 15 7.15 -11.59 3.30
CA LEU A 15 6.20 -11.33 4.38
C LEU A 15 6.85 -11.17 5.76
N GLY A 16 7.98 -11.85 6.01
CA GLY A 16 8.75 -11.75 7.25
C GLY A 16 9.25 -10.34 7.57
N GLN A 17 9.57 -9.54 6.54
CA GLN A 17 10.01 -8.15 6.72
C GLN A 17 8.84 -7.28 7.20
N LEU A 18 7.67 -7.42 6.58
CA LEU A 18 6.45 -6.70 6.97
C LEU A 18 6.03 -7.02 8.41
N ILE A 19 6.09 -8.31 8.79
CA ILE A 19 5.80 -8.76 10.16
C ILE A 19 6.80 -8.16 11.16
N SER A 20 8.08 -8.14 10.82
CA SER A 20 9.13 -7.59 11.70
C SER A 20 8.95 -6.09 11.88
N PHE A 21 8.65 -5.38 10.79
CA PHE A 21 8.30 -3.96 10.83
C PHE A 21 7.10 -3.69 11.74
N HIS A 22 6.01 -4.45 11.58
CA HIS A 22 4.83 -4.32 12.43
C HIS A 22 5.15 -4.54 13.91
N ARG A 23 5.93 -5.58 14.24
CA ARG A 23 6.37 -5.87 15.62
C ARG A 23 7.16 -4.70 16.21
N ASN A 24 8.11 -4.17 15.47
CA ASN A 24 8.91 -3.04 15.93
C ASN A 24 8.06 -1.80 16.20
N ARG A 25 7.10 -1.48 15.31
CA ARG A 25 6.13 -0.40 15.53
C ARG A 25 5.23 -0.66 16.74
N LYS A 26 4.80 -1.91 16.95
CA LYS A 26 3.98 -2.30 18.11
C LYS A 26 4.71 -2.14 19.43
N LEU A 27 6.01 -2.43 19.46
CA LEU A 27 6.84 -2.30 20.67
C LEU A 27 6.95 -0.84 21.12
N THR A 28 7.06 0.10 20.17
CA THR A 28 7.16 1.53 20.48
C THR A 28 5.79 2.21 20.62
N ASN A 29 4.77 1.67 19.96
CA ASN A 29 3.40 2.17 20.01
C ASN A 29 2.42 1.00 20.23
N PRO A 30 2.02 0.71 21.48
CA PRO A 30 1.02 -0.31 21.77
C PRO A 30 -0.36 -0.06 21.14
N ALA A 31 -0.67 1.15 20.67
CA ALA A 31 -1.88 1.45 19.92
C ALA A 31 -1.76 1.17 18.41
N HIS A 32 -0.57 0.77 17.91
CA HIS A 32 -0.37 0.31 16.54
C HIS A 32 -1.13 -1.01 16.33
N LEU A 33 -2.18 -1.03 15.52
CA LEU A 33 -3.03 -2.21 15.32
C LEU A 33 -2.92 -2.83 13.93
N ALA A 34 -2.36 -2.09 12.98
CA ALA A 34 -2.32 -2.48 11.58
C ALA A 34 -1.03 -2.01 10.91
N THR A 35 -0.51 -2.81 10.00
CA THR A 35 0.45 -2.38 8.99
C THR A 35 -0.08 -2.78 7.62
N ILE A 36 -0.07 -1.84 6.69
CA ILE A 36 -0.46 -2.04 5.29
C ILE A 36 0.83 -2.00 4.46
N MET A 37 1.00 -2.95 3.56
CA MET A 37 2.06 -2.89 2.55
C MET A 37 1.62 -1.98 1.40
N VAL A 38 2.47 -1.04 1.02
CA VAL A 38 2.23 -0.14 -0.11
C VAL A 38 3.38 -0.25 -1.12
N VAL A 39 3.07 -0.02 -2.39
CA VAL A 39 4.04 0.01 -3.48
C VAL A 39 3.85 1.28 -4.31
N PRO A 40 4.88 1.75 -5.03
CA PRO A 40 4.74 2.90 -5.92
C PRO A 40 3.63 2.66 -6.94
N MET A 41 2.82 3.68 -7.18
CA MET A 41 1.80 3.61 -8.21
C MET A 41 2.49 3.67 -9.58
N VAL A 42 2.36 2.62 -10.37
CA VAL A 42 2.63 2.70 -11.80
C VAL A 42 1.31 3.02 -12.50
N SER A 43 1.33 4.03 -13.38
CA SER A 43 0.13 4.39 -14.14
C SER A 43 -0.42 3.17 -14.86
N PRO A 44 -1.71 2.80 -14.65
CA PRO A 44 -2.33 1.71 -15.39
C PRO A 44 -2.69 2.12 -16.83
N TYR A 45 -2.52 3.39 -17.17
CA TYR A 45 -2.81 3.96 -18.48
C TYR A 45 -1.57 4.54 -19.14
N GLY A 46 -1.54 4.51 -20.47
CA GLY A 46 -0.58 5.29 -21.25
C GLY A 46 -0.86 6.77 -21.11
N LEU A 47 0.16 7.54 -20.79
CA LEU A 47 0.11 9.01 -20.75
C LEU A 47 0.47 9.56 -22.13
N VAL A 48 -0.16 10.68 -22.48
CA VAL A 48 0.10 11.41 -23.73
C VAL A 48 0.58 12.80 -23.36
N ASP A 49 1.72 13.21 -23.93
CA ASP A 49 2.23 14.55 -23.77
C ASP A 49 1.68 15.42 -24.90
N ILE A 50 1.03 16.53 -24.52
CA ILE A 50 0.38 17.46 -25.43
C ILE A 50 0.97 18.84 -25.19
N ASP A 51 1.41 19.50 -26.26
CA ASP A 51 1.93 20.87 -26.17
C ASP A 51 0.81 21.92 -26.14
N LEU A 52 1.18 23.20 -26.05
CA LEU A 52 0.24 24.32 -26.00
C LEU A 52 -0.54 24.53 -27.32
N SER A 53 -0.17 23.84 -28.40
CA SER A 53 -0.82 23.90 -29.71
C SER A 53 -1.64 22.64 -30.00
N ASP A 54 -2.03 21.89 -28.96
CA ASP A 54 -2.80 20.64 -29.03
C ASP A 54 -2.11 19.54 -29.87
N THR A 55 -0.79 19.59 -30.02
CA THR A 55 -0.03 18.58 -30.75
C THR A 55 0.50 17.52 -29.80
N ILE A 56 0.31 16.24 -30.15
CA ILE A 56 0.90 15.13 -29.42
C ILE A 56 2.41 15.12 -29.63
N THR A 57 3.16 15.21 -28.55
CA THR A 57 4.63 15.24 -28.55
C THR A 57 5.25 13.96 -27.99
N GLY A 58 4.48 13.13 -27.29
CA GLY A 58 4.99 11.91 -26.71
C GLY A 58 3.91 10.95 -26.20
N PHE A 59 4.30 9.69 -26.08
CA PHE A 59 3.55 8.64 -25.39
C PHE A 59 4.45 8.03 -24.32
N ARG A 60 3.91 7.87 -23.12
CA ARG A 60 4.65 7.33 -21.97
C ARG A 60 3.83 6.21 -21.32
N GLU A 61 4.39 5.02 -21.26
CA GLU A 61 3.77 3.88 -20.59
C GLU A 61 4.51 3.52 -19.31
N LYS A 62 3.78 2.93 -18.35
CA LYS A 62 4.33 2.38 -17.10
C LYS A 62 5.18 3.38 -16.32
N ILE A 63 4.71 4.62 -16.26
CA ILE A 63 5.34 5.68 -15.50
C ILE A 63 4.97 5.54 -14.03
N GLU A 64 5.97 5.58 -13.16
CA GLU A 64 5.76 5.74 -11.72
C GLU A 64 5.19 7.12 -11.45
N MET A 65 4.14 7.16 -10.64
CA MET A 65 3.44 8.36 -10.22
C MET A 65 3.87 8.70 -8.79
N ASP A 66 3.74 9.97 -8.38
CA ASP A 66 4.03 10.43 -7.02
C ASP A 66 2.95 10.00 -6.00
N HIS A 67 2.54 8.74 -6.05
CA HIS A 67 1.46 8.15 -5.27
C HIS A 67 1.83 6.73 -4.87
N TRP A 68 1.27 6.26 -3.76
CA TRP A 68 1.41 4.89 -3.29
C TRP A 68 0.06 4.18 -3.39
N ILE A 69 0.08 2.92 -3.81
CA ILE A 69 -1.10 2.08 -3.83
C ILE A 69 -0.99 0.97 -2.79
N ASN A 70 -2.16 0.51 -2.34
CA ASN A 70 -2.28 -0.64 -1.47
C ASN A 70 -1.81 -1.90 -2.23
N ALA A 71 -0.80 -2.59 -1.70
CA ALA A 71 -0.27 -3.82 -2.29
C ALA A 71 -1.13 -5.06 -2.01
N GLY A 72 -2.23 -4.90 -1.26
CA GLY A 72 -3.16 -5.96 -0.89
C GLY A 72 -2.60 -6.96 0.11
N VAL A 73 -1.55 -6.59 0.86
CA VAL A 73 -0.94 -7.39 1.93
C VAL A 73 -0.94 -6.58 3.22
N TYR A 74 -1.41 -7.20 4.30
CA TYR A 74 -1.62 -6.54 5.58
C TYR A 74 -1.20 -7.41 6.76
N VAL A 75 -0.80 -6.77 7.85
CA VAL A 75 -0.59 -7.41 9.16
C VAL A 75 -1.46 -6.69 10.18
N PHE A 76 -2.40 -7.42 10.79
CA PHE A 76 -3.32 -6.87 11.79
C PHE A 76 -3.14 -7.55 13.14
N GLU A 77 -3.34 -6.80 14.21
CA GLU A 77 -3.59 -7.40 15.51
C GLU A 77 -5.01 -7.98 15.58
N ARG A 78 -5.17 -9.13 16.26
CA ARG A 78 -6.47 -9.83 16.29
C ARG A 78 -7.58 -8.97 16.89
N SER A 79 -7.24 -8.08 17.81
CA SER A 79 -8.18 -7.12 18.39
C SER A 79 -8.80 -6.20 17.35
N MET A 80 -8.09 -5.88 16.26
CA MET A 80 -8.60 -5.07 15.17
C MET A 80 -9.70 -5.78 14.39
N LEU A 81 -9.59 -7.11 14.22
CA LEU A 81 -10.60 -7.91 13.51
C LEU A 81 -11.95 -8.00 14.25
N MET A 82 -11.97 -7.63 15.54
CA MET A 82 -13.21 -7.54 16.31
C MET A 82 -13.98 -6.24 16.02
N SER A 83 -13.39 -5.30 15.28
CA SER A 83 -14.05 -4.06 14.84
C SER A 83 -14.84 -4.28 13.55
N PHE A 84 -16.09 -3.84 13.53
CA PHE A 84 -16.97 -3.91 12.35
C PHE A 84 -16.53 -3.00 11.20
N ARG A 85 -15.68 -1.99 11.46
CA ARG A 85 -15.22 -0.99 10.48
C ARG A 85 -13.69 -0.87 10.49
N ILE A 86 -13.03 -1.90 9.95
CA ILE A 86 -11.57 -2.01 9.90
C ILE A 86 -10.90 -0.82 9.20
N TRP A 87 -11.50 -0.30 8.12
CA TRP A 87 -10.93 0.78 7.29
C TRP A 87 -10.81 2.12 8.03
N GLU A 88 -11.66 2.37 9.01
CA GLU A 88 -11.62 3.61 9.80
C GLU A 88 -10.63 3.57 10.97
N THR A 89 -10.19 2.36 11.32
CA THR A 89 -9.19 2.14 12.34
C THR A 89 -7.77 2.16 11.73
N MET A 90 -7.66 2.03 10.41
CA MET A 90 -6.39 2.11 9.70
C MET A 90 -5.88 3.56 9.68
N ARG A 91 -4.82 3.83 10.46
CA ARG A 91 -4.03 5.06 10.33
C ARG A 91 -2.80 4.76 9.50
N LEU A 92 -2.56 5.54 8.44
CA LEU A 92 -1.32 5.50 7.69
C LEU A 92 -0.25 6.20 8.52
N ASP A 93 0.66 5.43 9.09
CA ASP A 93 1.85 5.94 9.73
C ASP A 93 3.00 5.93 8.71
N PHE A 94 3.31 7.10 8.15
CA PHE A 94 4.60 7.32 7.46
C PHE A 94 5.69 7.64 8.51
N PRO A 95 6.98 7.39 8.23
CA PRO A 95 8.04 8.09 8.97
C PRO A 95 7.93 9.61 8.82
#